data_AF-A0A673MTF2-F1
#
_entry.id   AF-A0A673MTF2-F1
#
_cell.length_a   1.000
_cell.length_b   1.000
_cell.length_c   1.000
_cell.angle_alpha   90.00
_cell.angle_beta   90.00
_cell.angle_gamma   90.00
#
_symmetry.space_group_name_H-M   'P 1'
#
loop_
_entity.id
_entity.type
_entity.pdbx_description
1 polymer ?
#
loop_
_entity_poly.entity_id
_entity_poly.type
_entity_poly.pdbx_seq_one_letter_code
_entity_poly.pdbx_strand_id
1 'polypeptide(L)'
;MNCPLPSQESCICDPGYILSAGEYRCVPPVGCGCYHSGRYRQAGETFWHGEECQFLCVCDGITGNVHCTPSSCSEVEVCHVLDGEYGCHPRPHARCSASGDPHYMSFDKSYFDFQGTCRYVLATVCNDTTGLPHFQVDARNEAWHGLPVSITVEIFVNVSGHLVHMSRDMNRWFTVEVIKHYR
;
A
#
# COMPACT_ATOMS: atom_id res chain seq x y z
N MET A 1 -7.81 43.88 29.40
CA MET A 1 -8.44 44.77 28.40
C MET A 1 -9.89 44.35 28.29
N ASN A 2 -10.78 45.11 28.92
CA ASN A 2 -12.20 44.83 28.94
C ASN A 2 -12.84 45.88 28.04
N CYS A 3 -13.22 45.51 26.82
CA CYS A 3 -13.98 46.38 25.92
C CYS A 3 -15.45 45.96 26.00
N PRO A 4 -16.28 46.60 26.85
CA PRO A 4 -17.71 46.41 26.78
C PRO A 4 -18.18 47.13 25.51
N LEU A 5 -18.39 46.36 24.44
CA LEU A 5 -19.21 46.83 23.35
C LEU A 5 -20.63 47.05 23.88
N PRO A 6 -21.37 48.05 23.37
CA PRO A 6 -22.79 48.19 23.70
C PRO A 6 -23.51 46.89 23.35
N SER A 7 -24.43 46.47 24.21
CA SER A 7 -25.28 45.30 23.96
C SER A 7 -26.00 45.49 22.63
N GLN A 8 -25.56 44.75 21.62
CA GLN A 8 -26.20 44.69 20.32
C GLN A 8 -27.15 43.50 20.31
N GLU A 9 -28.31 43.67 19.67
CA GLU A 9 -29.22 42.56 19.42
C GLU A 9 -28.49 41.50 18.59
N SER A 10 -28.39 40.29 19.13
CA SER A 10 -27.77 39.16 18.47
C SER A 10 -28.51 37.89 18.87
N CYS A 11 -28.66 36.97 17.92
CA CYS A 11 -29.25 35.66 18.18
C CYS A 11 -28.16 34.75 18.74
N ILE A 12 -28.26 34.45 20.04
CA ILE A 12 -27.40 33.46 20.71
C ILE A 12 -28.23 32.25 21.13
N CYS A 13 -27.58 31.12 21.31
CA CYS A 13 -28.24 29.94 21.85
C CYS A 13 -28.50 30.10 23.35
N ASP A 14 -29.59 29.44 23.80
CA ASP A 14 -29.88 29.35 25.23
C ASP A 14 -28.69 28.71 25.99
N PRO A 15 -28.47 29.07 27.27
CA PRO A 15 -27.40 28.48 28.07
C PRO A 15 -27.41 26.95 28.02
N GLY A 16 -26.27 26.35 27.68
CA GLY A 16 -26.12 24.90 27.53
C GLY A 16 -26.30 24.36 26.11
N TYR A 17 -26.59 25.22 25.13
CA TYR A 17 -26.66 24.87 23.72
C TYR A 17 -25.59 25.59 22.90
N ILE A 18 -25.15 24.96 21.80
CA ILE A 18 -24.19 25.53 20.85
C ILE A 18 -24.81 25.64 19.47
N LEU A 19 -24.39 26.64 18.71
CA LEU A 19 -24.86 26.86 17.34
C LEU A 19 -24.21 25.83 16.41
N SER A 20 -25.04 24.99 15.78
CA SER A 20 -24.56 24.04 14.77
C SER A 20 -24.09 24.79 13.52
N ALA A 21 -22.82 24.59 13.14
CA ALA A 21 -22.24 25.20 11.95
C ALA A 21 -22.95 24.65 10.69
N GLY A 22 -23.71 25.50 10.00
CA GLY A 22 -24.40 25.17 8.75
C GLY A 22 -25.92 24.97 8.86
N GLU A 23 -26.49 24.85 10.06
CA GLU A 23 -27.94 24.62 10.25
C GLU A 23 -28.69 25.75 10.96
N TYR A 24 -27.99 26.82 11.39
CA TYR A 24 -28.58 27.94 12.17
C TYR A 24 -29.48 27.47 13.33
N ARG A 25 -29.17 26.31 13.93
CA ARG A 25 -29.94 25.67 15.00
C ARG A 25 -29.08 25.45 16.23
N CYS A 26 -29.66 25.70 17.40
CA CYS A 26 -29.05 25.42 18.68
C CYS A 26 -29.21 23.93 19.02
N VAL A 27 -28.09 23.23 19.22
CA VAL A 27 -28.04 21.81 19.55
C VAL A 27 -27.34 21.62 20.91
N PRO A 28 -27.68 20.55 21.65
CA PRO A 28 -26.88 20.15 22.80
C PRO A 28 -25.41 19.95 22.37
N PRO A 29 -24.43 20.25 23.23
CA PRO A 29 -23.01 20.01 22.93
C PRO A 29 -22.69 18.53 22.71
N VAL A 30 -23.53 17.64 23.26
CA VAL A 30 -23.51 16.20 23.01
C VAL A 30 -24.10 15.89 21.64
N GLY A 31 -23.31 15.21 20.80
CA GLY A 31 -23.66 14.86 19.43
C GLY A 31 -23.08 15.79 18.36
N CYS A 32 -22.30 16.80 18.76
CA CYS A 32 -21.49 17.58 17.82
C CYS A 32 -20.22 16.83 17.41
N GLY A 33 -19.73 17.14 16.21
CA GLY A 33 -18.48 16.63 15.70
C GLY A 33 -17.26 17.39 16.21
N CYS A 34 -16.08 16.95 15.78
CA CYS A 34 -14.80 17.50 16.19
C CYS A 34 -14.16 18.26 15.04
N TYR A 35 -13.40 19.32 15.33
CA TYR A 35 -12.59 19.99 14.32
C TYR A 35 -11.13 19.60 14.48
N HIS A 36 -10.54 18.95 13.48
CA HIS A 36 -9.17 18.45 13.56
C HIS A 36 -8.47 18.58 12.21
N SER A 37 -7.25 19.14 12.23
CA SER A 37 -6.41 19.35 11.04
C SER A 37 -7.14 20.08 9.90
N GLY A 38 -7.97 21.07 10.23
CA GLY A 38 -8.71 21.89 9.24
C GLY A 38 -10.01 21.26 8.71
N ARG A 39 -10.40 20.09 9.22
CA ARG A 39 -11.60 19.36 8.78
C ARG A 39 -12.55 19.06 9.94
N TYR A 40 -13.85 19.15 9.66
CA TYR A 40 -14.90 18.70 10.57
C TYR A 40 -15.07 17.18 10.47
N ARG A 41 -15.12 16.52 11.62
CA ARG A 41 -15.26 15.08 11.81
C ARG A 41 -16.57 14.79 12.51
N GLN A 42 -17.34 13.83 12.03
CA GLN A 42 -18.61 13.46 12.66
C GLN A 42 -18.36 12.84 14.05
N ALA A 43 -19.34 12.97 14.94
CA ALA A 43 -19.30 12.28 16.23
C ALA A 43 -19.08 10.77 16.03
N GLY A 44 -18.05 10.21 16.64
CA GLY A 44 -17.68 8.79 16.49
C GLY A 44 -16.89 8.45 15.22
N GLU A 45 -16.59 9.42 14.35
CA GLU A 45 -15.75 9.19 13.16
C GLU A 45 -14.34 8.76 13.58
N THR A 46 -13.85 7.68 12.97
CA THR A 46 -12.48 7.20 13.10
C THR A 46 -11.68 7.53 11.84
N PHE A 47 -10.47 8.06 12.00
CA PHE A 47 -9.60 8.45 10.88
C PHE A 47 -8.12 8.31 11.24
N TRP A 48 -7.28 8.10 10.23
CA TRP A 48 -5.83 8.03 10.41
C TRP A 48 -5.20 9.42 10.42
N HIS A 49 -4.15 9.58 11.21
CA HIS A 49 -3.42 10.84 11.34
C HIS A 49 -1.91 10.61 11.43
N GLY A 50 -1.16 11.53 10.81
CA GLY A 50 0.29 11.54 10.80
C GLY A 50 0.90 10.76 9.63
N GLU A 51 2.17 11.06 9.36
CA GLU A 51 2.95 10.32 8.36
C GLU A 51 2.97 8.83 8.71
N GLU A 52 2.92 7.98 7.68
CA GLU A 52 2.90 6.52 7.82
C GLU A 52 1.76 5.96 8.71
N CYS A 53 0.66 6.71 8.89
CA CYS A 53 -0.53 6.25 9.62
C CYS A 53 -0.22 5.92 11.10
N GLN A 54 0.70 6.68 11.70
CA GLN A 54 1.17 6.51 13.08
C GLN A 54 0.09 6.64 14.16
N PHE A 55 -1.05 7.27 13.87
CA PHE A 55 -2.15 7.43 14.82
C PHE A 55 -3.49 7.05 14.22
N LEU A 56 -4.29 6.32 15.00
CA LEU A 56 -5.72 6.16 14.76
C LEU A 56 -6.47 7.07 15.73
N CYS A 57 -7.28 7.96 15.19
CA CYS A 57 -8.01 8.97 15.93
C CYS A 57 -9.51 8.71 15.90
N VAL A 58 -10.19 9.05 16.99
CA VAL A 58 -11.65 9.04 17.08
C VAL A 58 -12.16 10.39 17.57
N CYS A 59 -13.23 10.88 16.95
CA CYS A 59 -13.95 12.05 17.43
C CYS A 59 -14.88 11.65 18.58
N ASP A 60 -14.60 12.15 19.78
CA ASP A 60 -15.50 12.02 20.93
C ASP A 60 -16.64 13.04 20.79
N GLY A 61 -17.81 12.56 20.36
CA GLY A 61 -19.00 13.39 20.17
C GLY A 61 -19.64 13.91 21.46
N ILE A 62 -19.16 13.49 22.64
CA ILE A 62 -19.61 14.04 23.93
C ILE A 62 -18.78 15.27 24.29
N THR A 63 -17.45 15.19 24.11
CA THR A 63 -16.54 16.29 24.49
C THR A 63 -16.18 17.21 23.34
N GLY A 64 -16.42 16.81 22.09
CA GLY A 64 -15.99 17.52 20.89
C GLY A 64 -14.48 17.43 20.63
N ASN A 65 -13.77 16.59 21.39
CA ASN A 65 -12.32 16.42 21.28
C ASN A 65 -11.97 15.20 20.42
N VAL A 66 -10.81 15.26 19.78
CA VAL A 66 -10.24 14.11 19.11
C VAL A 66 -9.29 13.38 20.05
N HIS A 67 -9.47 12.07 20.17
CA HIS A 67 -8.56 11.19 20.89
C HIS A 67 -7.78 10.33 19.88
N CYS A 68 -6.45 10.43 19.90
CA CYS A 68 -5.57 9.69 19.00
C CYS A 68 -4.73 8.69 19.78
N THR A 69 -4.66 7.46 19.29
CA THR A 69 -3.82 6.39 19.84
C THR A 69 -2.76 5.97 18.83
N PRO A 70 -1.52 5.69 19.25
CA PRO A 70 -0.51 5.10 18.37
C PRO A 70 -1.06 3.85 17.68
N SER A 71 -0.86 3.77 16.37
CA SER A 71 -1.34 2.67 15.54
C SER A 71 -0.45 2.54 14.31
N SER A 72 -0.61 1.45 13.56
CA SER A 72 0.09 1.20 12.31
C SER A 72 -0.76 0.32 11.40
N CYS A 73 -0.52 0.39 10.09
CA CYS A 73 -1.12 -0.53 9.15
C CYS A 73 -0.69 -1.98 9.43
N SER A 74 -1.51 -2.95 9.02
CA SER A 74 -1.12 -4.35 9.06
C SER A 74 0.01 -4.64 8.05
N GLU A 75 0.66 -5.80 8.16
CA GLU A 75 1.75 -6.20 7.26
C GLU A 75 1.33 -6.24 5.78
N VAL A 76 0.04 -6.53 5.53
CA VAL A 76 -0.56 -6.63 4.19
C VAL A 76 -1.11 -5.31 3.69
N GLU A 77 -0.97 -4.23 4.46
CA GLU A 77 -1.42 -2.89 4.10
C GLU A 77 -0.24 -1.93 3.97
N VAL A 78 -0.44 -0.85 3.24
CA VAL A 78 0.50 0.27 3.14
C VAL A 78 -0.25 1.56 3.46
N CYS A 79 0.39 2.43 4.24
CA CYS A 79 -0.14 3.76 4.47
C CYS A 79 0.08 4.61 3.22
N HIS A 80 -0.99 5.17 2.68
CA HIS A 80 -0.92 6.23 1.68
C HIS A 80 -2.13 7.15 1.80
N VAL A 81 -2.12 8.25 1.07
CA VAL A 81 -3.21 9.23 1.08
C VAL A 81 -4.18 8.95 -0.06
N LEU A 82 -5.46 8.78 0.27
CA LEU A 82 -6.56 8.66 -0.69
C LEU A 82 -7.56 9.80 -0.42
N ASP A 83 -7.95 10.55 -1.45
CA ASP A 83 -8.88 11.69 -1.33
C ASP A 83 -8.51 12.71 -0.24
N GLY A 84 -7.20 12.91 -0.03
CA GLY A 84 -6.65 13.86 0.94
C GLY A 84 -6.59 13.36 2.39
N GLU A 85 -6.92 12.09 2.64
CA GLU A 85 -6.88 11.47 3.96
C GLU A 85 -5.87 10.32 4.02
N TYR A 86 -5.15 10.18 5.13
CA TYR A 86 -4.34 9.00 5.37
C TYR A 86 -5.24 7.78 5.53
N GLY A 87 -4.76 6.64 5.05
CA GLY A 87 -5.41 5.37 5.27
C GLY A 87 -4.46 4.20 5.12
N CYS A 88 -4.81 3.10 5.77
CA CYS A 88 -4.22 1.80 5.50
C CYS A 88 -5.01 1.14 4.38
N HIS A 89 -4.34 0.86 3.28
CA HIS A 89 -4.96 0.24 2.11
C HIS A 89 -4.19 -1.02 1.75
N PRO A 90 -4.84 -2.01 1.10
CA PRO A 90 -4.18 -3.24 0.70
C PRO A 90 -2.90 -2.93 -0.05
N ARG A 91 -1.80 -3.54 0.38
CA ARG A 91 -0.51 -3.43 -0.30
C ARG A 91 -0.74 -3.86 -1.74
N PRO A 92 -0.45 -2.99 -2.74
CA PRO A 92 -0.63 -3.37 -4.12
C PRO A 92 0.28 -4.57 -4.40
N HIS A 93 -0.35 -5.72 -4.68
CA HIS A 93 0.35 -6.93 -5.08
C HIS A 93 0.10 -7.12 -6.57
N ALA A 94 1.16 -7.30 -7.32
CA ALA A 94 1.10 -7.72 -8.70
C ALA A 94 1.83 -9.06 -8.83
N ARG A 95 1.33 -9.92 -9.71
CA ARG A 95 1.93 -11.23 -9.96
C ARG A 95 2.23 -11.36 -11.44
N CYS A 96 3.49 -11.60 -11.78
CA CYS A 96 3.85 -12.17 -13.07
C CYS A 96 3.93 -13.69 -12.95
N SER A 97 3.72 -14.41 -14.06
CA SER A 97 3.92 -15.85 -14.13
C SER A 97 4.53 -16.27 -15.45
N ALA A 98 5.37 -17.29 -15.40
CA ALA A 98 5.89 -18.00 -16.57
C ALA A 98 5.61 -19.50 -16.35
N SER A 99 5.00 -20.17 -17.32
CA SER A 99 4.62 -21.58 -17.20
C SER A 99 4.69 -22.33 -18.53
N GLY A 100 5.23 -23.56 -18.50
CA GLY A 100 5.09 -24.53 -19.59
C GLY A 100 5.82 -24.20 -20.89
N ASP A 101 5.17 -24.57 -22.01
CA ASP A 101 5.44 -24.06 -23.37
C ASP A 101 5.02 -22.59 -23.38
N PRO A 102 5.97 -21.66 -23.53
CA PRO A 102 6.23 -20.55 -22.65
C PRO A 102 5.12 -19.50 -22.68
N HIS A 103 4.12 -19.72 -21.82
CA HIS A 103 3.04 -18.80 -21.54
C HIS A 103 3.48 -17.83 -20.44
N TYR A 104 3.44 -16.55 -20.76
CA TYR A 104 3.78 -15.47 -19.85
C TYR A 104 2.55 -14.65 -19.51
N MET A 105 2.47 -14.25 -18.25
CA MET A 105 1.55 -13.22 -17.78
C MET A 105 2.37 -12.14 -17.07
N SER A 106 2.30 -10.91 -17.56
CA SER A 106 2.96 -9.75 -16.93
C SER A 106 2.18 -9.24 -15.71
N PHE A 107 2.79 -8.32 -14.95
CA PHE A 107 2.21 -7.76 -13.72
C PHE A 107 0.87 -7.02 -13.94
N ASP A 108 0.67 -6.44 -15.12
CA ASP A 108 -0.58 -5.78 -15.56
C ASP A 108 -1.59 -6.76 -16.20
N LYS A 109 -1.31 -8.07 -16.12
CA LYS A 109 -2.16 -9.16 -16.61
C LYS A 109 -2.23 -9.30 -18.14
N SER A 110 -1.24 -8.80 -18.86
CA SER A 110 -1.10 -9.09 -20.30
C SER A 110 -0.57 -10.51 -20.51
N TYR A 111 -1.23 -11.28 -21.39
CA TYR A 111 -0.85 -12.64 -21.74
C TYR A 111 -0.12 -12.66 -23.07
N PHE A 112 0.98 -13.42 -23.16
CA PHE A 112 1.71 -13.61 -24.40
C PHE A 112 2.52 -14.91 -24.40
N ASP A 113 2.79 -15.41 -25.59
CA ASP A 113 3.61 -16.60 -25.82
C ASP A 113 4.95 -16.18 -26.45
N PHE A 114 6.04 -16.77 -25.99
CA PHE A 114 7.37 -16.42 -26.50
C PHE A 114 8.35 -17.60 -26.57
N GLN A 115 8.53 -18.16 -27.76
CA GLN A 115 9.37 -19.33 -28.02
C GLN A 115 10.87 -19.02 -28.13
N GLY A 116 11.41 -18.22 -27.22
CA GLY A 116 12.85 -17.93 -27.16
C GLY A 116 13.66 -19.05 -26.52
N THR A 117 14.93 -19.22 -26.92
CA THR A 117 15.87 -20.26 -26.43
C THR A 117 17.10 -19.69 -25.70
N CYS A 118 17.05 -18.42 -25.30
CA CYS A 118 18.10 -17.79 -24.53
C CYS A 118 17.75 -17.72 -23.03
N ARG A 119 18.63 -17.04 -22.28
CA ARG A 119 18.34 -16.53 -20.94
C ARG A 119 17.67 -15.16 -21.07
N TYR A 120 16.55 -14.99 -20.38
CA TYR A 120 15.75 -13.76 -20.39
C TYR A 120 15.51 -13.27 -18.97
N VAL A 121 15.49 -11.94 -18.82
CA VAL A 121 15.10 -11.29 -17.56
C VAL A 121 13.59 -11.28 -17.48
N LEU A 122 13.03 -11.94 -16.46
CA LEU A 122 11.59 -11.94 -16.20
C LEU A 122 11.14 -10.74 -15.36
N ALA A 123 11.95 -10.37 -14.37
CA ALA A 123 11.68 -9.23 -13.51
C ALA A 123 13.00 -8.66 -12.96
N THR A 124 13.13 -7.34 -12.97
CA THR A 124 14.25 -6.62 -12.36
C THR A 124 13.80 -5.21 -11.97
N VAL A 125 14.54 -4.56 -11.08
CA VAL A 125 14.31 -3.15 -10.74
C VAL A 125 14.86 -2.28 -11.87
N CYS A 126 13.99 -1.50 -12.51
CA CYS A 126 14.40 -0.50 -13.51
C CYS A 126 14.56 0.86 -12.83
N ASN A 127 15.66 1.57 -13.13
CA ASN A 127 16.01 2.89 -12.58
C ASN A 127 16.05 2.90 -11.03
N ASP A 128 17.26 2.75 -10.48
CA ASP A 128 17.56 2.74 -9.03
C ASP A 128 17.37 4.13 -8.40
N THR A 129 16.14 4.65 -8.41
CA THR A 129 15.79 6.00 -7.93
C THR A 129 15.25 6.00 -6.51
N THR A 130 14.96 4.82 -5.96
CA THR A 130 14.21 4.66 -4.70
C THR A 130 15.00 3.96 -3.60
N GLY A 131 16.27 3.58 -3.85
CA GLY A 131 17.08 2.85 -2.87
C GLY A 131 16.52 1.47 -2.51
N LEU A 132 15.67 0.91 -3.37
CA LEU A 132 15.16 -0.45 -3.20
C LEU A 132 16.30 -1.46 -3.35
N PRO A 133 16.32 -2.54 -2.55
CA PRO A 133 17.32 -3.58 -2.72
C PRO A 133 17.21 -4.20 -4.12
N HIS A 134 18.34 -4.31 -4.80
CA HIS A 134 18.41 -4.95 -6.11
C HIS A 134 17.87 -6.38 -6.03
N PHE A 135 16.95 -6.69 -6.95
CA PHE A 135 16.62 -8.07 -7.29
C PHE A 135 16.57 -8.27 -8.80
N GLN A 136 16.86 -9.49 -9.25
CA GLN A 136 16.70 -9.90 -10.65
C GLN A 136 16.29 -11.37 -10.71
N VAL A 137 15.30 -11.66 -11.55
CA VAL A 137 14.82 -13.01 -11.84
C VAL A 137 15.03 -13.29 -13.31
N ASP A 138 15.80 -14.33 -13.62
CA ASP A 138 16.04 -14.78 -14.98
C ASP A 138 15.52 -16.19 -15.20
N ALA A 139 15.06 -16.46 -16.42
CA ALA A 139 14.72 -17.79 -16.89
C ALA A 139 15.55 -18.14 -18.12
N ARG A 140 16.12 -19.35 -18.13
CA ARG A 140 16.74 -19.93 -19.32
C ARG A 140 15.77 -20.93 -19.94
N ASN A 141 15.53 -20.73 -21.24
CA ASN A 141 14.71 -21.62 -22.03
C ASN A 141 15.57 -22.41 -23.02
N GLU A 142 15.19 -23.63 -23.32
CA GLU A 142 15.81 -24.47 -24.36
C GLU A 142 14.77 -25.07 -25.28
N ALA A 143 15.16 -25.41 -26.51
CA ALA A 143 14.28 -26.05 -27.47
C ALA A 143 13.88 -27.45 -26.96
N TRP A 144 12.59 -27.76 -27.00
CA TRP A 144 12.10 -29.07 -26.56
C TRP A 144 12.26 -30.09 -27.68
N HIS A 145 13.32 -30.90 -27.61
CA HIS A 145 13.52 -32.08 -28.47
C HIS A 145 13.34 -31.83 -29.99
N GLY A 146 13.79 -30.67 -30.48
CA GLY A 146 13.71 -30.30 -31.91
C GLY A 146 12.32 -29.85 -32.39
N LEU A 147 11.35 -29.73 -31.49
CA LEU A 147 10.09 -29.05 -31.79
C LEU A 147 10.29 -27.52 -31.83
N PRO A 148 9.44 -26.77 -32.55
CA PRO A 148 9.48 -25.30 -32.60
C PRO A 148 8.92 -24.67 -31.31
N VAL A 149 9.18 -25.30 -30.16
CA VAL A 149 8.74 -24.87 -28.83
C VAL A 149 9.93 -24.85 -27.88
N SER A 150 9.85 -24.00 -26.86
CA SER A 150 10.89 -23.86 -25.86
C SER A 150 10.33 -24.06 -24.46
N ILE A 151 11.17 -24.60 -23.58
CA ILE A 151 10.81 -24.88 -22.20
C ILE A 151 11.81 -24.24 -21.25
N THR A 152 11.32 -23.84 -20.09
CA THR A 152 12.19 -23.36 -19.03
C THR A 152 12.95 -24.52 -18.39
N VAL A 153 14.28 -24.42 -18.38
CA VAL A 153 15.20 -25.44 -17.83
C VAL A 153 15.89 -24.98 -16.55
N GLU A 154 16.12 -23.67 -16.42
CA GLU A 154 16.80 -23.07 -15.26
C GLU A 154 16.13 -21.75 -14.87
N ILE A 155 16.08 -21.47 -13.57
CA ILE A 155 15.65 -20.20 -12.99
C ILE A 155 16.77 -19.68 -12.08
N PHE A 156 17.05 -18.38 -12.17
CA PHE A 156 18.01 -17.68 -11.34
C PHE A 156 17.30 -16.56 -10.60
N VAL A 157 17.35 -16.56 -9.27
CA VAL A 157 16.78 -15.51 -8.43
C VAL A 157 17.91 -14.86 -7.63
N ASN A 158 18.28 -13.65 -8.02
CA ASN A 158 19.27 -12.86 -7.31
C ASN A 158 18.57 -11.81 -6.45
N VAL A 159 18.73 -11.89 -5.13
CA VAL A 159 18.19 -10.92 -4.17
C VAL A 159 19.31 -10.50 -3.23
N SER A 160 19.66 -9.21 -3.22
CA SER A 160 20.64 -8.66 -2.28
C SER A 160 21.95 -9.47 -2.22
N GLY A 161 22.48 -9.89 -3.39
CA GLY A 161 23.73 -10.66 -3.50
C GLY A 161 23.62 -12.16 -3.20
N HIS A 162 22.42 -12.66 -2.91
CA HIS A 162 22.13 -14.08 -2.75
C HIS A 162 21.53 -14.62 -4.04
N LEU A 163 22.23 -15.56 -4.68
CA LEU A 163 21.76 -16.21 -5.89
C LEU A 163 21.15 -17.57 -5.54
N VAL A 164 19.85 -17.71 -5.78
CA VAL A 164 19.17 -19.01 -5.79
C VAL A 164 19.10 -19.48 -7.23
N HIS A 165 19.71 -20.63 -7.50
CA HIS A 165 19.65 -21.29 -8.79
C HIS A 165 18.79 -22.54 -8.67
N MET A 166 17.79 -22.64 -9.54
CA MET A 166 16.92 -23.79 -9.65
C MET A 166 17.09 -24.38 -11.04
N SER A 167 17.42 -25.67 -11.11
CA SER A 167 17.60 -26.38 -12.37
C SER A 167 16.84 -27.70 -12.35
N ARG A 168 16.39 -28.13 -13.52
CA ARG A 168 15.80 -29.46 -13.70
C ARG A 168 16.84 -30.39 -14.31
N ASP A 169 17.17 -31.48 -13.63
CA ASP A 169 18.02 -32.52 -14.20
C ASP A 169 17.27 -33.38 -15.24
N MET A 170 18.01 -34.22 -15.98
CA MET A 170 17.44 -35.10 -17.01
C MET A 170 16.52 -36.20 -16.44
N ASN A 171 16.63 -36.51 -15.14
CA ASN A 171 15.80 -37.47 -14.40
C ASN A 171 14.57 -36.81 -13.74
N ARG A 172 14.27 -35.54 -14.06
CA ARG A 172 13.18 -34.73 -13.49
C ARG A 172 13.35 -34.38 -12.01
N TRP A 173 14.56 -34.51 -11.46
CA TRP A 173 14.87 -33.95 -10.15
C TRP A 173 15.08 -32.44 -10.27
N PHE A 174 14.61 -31.71 -9.28
CA PHE A 174 14.87 -30.29 -9.14
C PHE A 174 16.02 -30.09 -8.17
N THR A 175 17.09 -29.47 -8.65
CA THR A 175 18.20 -29.05 -7.81
C THR A 175 17.99 -27.58 -7.47
N VAL A 176 18.11 -27.25 -6.18
CA VAL A 176 18.08 -25.88 -5.69
C VAL A 176 19.40 -25.58 -5.00
N GLU A 177 20.16 -24.64 -5.54
CA GLU A 177 21.45 -24.22 -5.01
C GLU A 177 21.36 -22.77 -4.54
N VAL A 178 21.86 -22.49 -3.34
CA VAL A 178 21.95 -21.11 -2.81
C VAL A 178 23.41 -20.72 -2.72
N ILE A 179 23.80 -19.78 -3.59
CA ILE A 179 25.15 -19.25 -3.70
C ILE A 179 25.16 -17.87 -3.04
N LYS A 180 25.96 -17.71 -1.98
CA LYS A 180 26.16 -16.42 -1.32
C LYS A 180 27.39 -15.73 -1.90
N HIS A 181 27.20 -14.57 -2.52
CA HIS A 181 28.34 -13.70 -2.84
C HIS A 181 28.65 -12.84 -1.61
N TYR A 182 29.59 -13.30 -0.78
CA TYR A 182 30.20 -12.44 0.24
C TYR A 182 31.03 -11.36 -0.47
N ARG A 183 30.70 -10.09 -0.21
CA ARG A 183 31.64 -8.97 -0.39
C ARG A 183 32.29 -8.67 0.94
#